data_AF-A0A2C9LYS9-F1
#
_entry.id   AF-A0A2C9LYS9-F1
#
_cell.length_a   1.000
_cell.length_b   1.000
_cell.length_c   1.000
_cell.angle_alpha   90.00
_cell.angle_beta   90.00
_cell.angle_gamma   90.00
#
_symmetry.space_group_name_H-M   'P 1'
#
loop_
_entity.id
_entity.type
_entity.pdbx_description
1 polymer ?
#
loop_
_entity_poly.entity_id
_entity_poly.type
_entity_poly.pdbx_seq_one_letter_code
_entity_poly.pdbx_strand_id
1 'polypeptide(L)'
;RDLLSDLQNALEEPTKGTSFVQHLFVAFWQQSQFKICKTNLEENELVMVKDFGENRKAAYAEEVKSAHFGKSQITVHPVVCFYDICHDHHAVKSFTILALNLL
;
A
#
# COMPACT_ATOMS: atom_id res chain seq x y z
N ARG A 1 23.70 -12.30 10.78
CA ARG A 1 23.36 -10.95 10.27
C ARG A 1 23.60 -9.99 11.41
N ASP A 2 24.51 -9.05 11.24
CA ASP A 2 24.79 -8.03 12.23
C ASP A 2 23.89 -6.82 11.96
N LEU A 3 23.04 -6.49 12.93
CA LEU A 3 22.07 -5.40 12.81
C LEU A 3 22.74 -4.04 12.59
N LEU A 4 23.95 -3.87 13.13
CA LEU A 4 24.71 -2.62 12.96
C LEU A 4 25.21 -2.47 11.53
N SER A 5 25.74 -3.54 10.94
CA SER A 5 26.18 -3.50 9.54
C SER A 5 25.00 -3.27 8.59
N ASP A 6 23.84 -3.88 8.85
CA ASP A 6 22.65 -3.71 8.02
C ASP A 6 22.13 -2.26 8.08
N LEU A 7 22.20 -1.62 9.25
CA LEU A 7 21.78 -0.23 9.44
C LEU A 7 22.77 0.77 8.80
N GLN A 8 24.08 0.51 8.89
CA GLN A 8 25.09 1.29 8.18
C GLN A 8 24.86 1.24 6.67
N ASN A 9 24.68 0.04 6.12
CA ASN A 9 24.41 -0.13 4.70
C ASN A 9 23.12 0.61 4.28
N ALA A 10 22.06 0.59 5.09
CA ALA A 10 20.82 1.31 4.78
C ALA A 10 20.99 2.84 4.80
N LEU A 11 21.87 3.37 5.65
CA LEU A 11 22.18 4.80 5.68
C LEU A 11 23.01 5.24 4.46
N GLU A 12 23.92 4.38 4.01
CA GLU A 12 24.84 4.65 2.90
C GLU A 12 24.20 4.42 1.52
N GLU A 13 23.34 3.40 1.40
CA GLU A 13 22.69 3.01 0.15
C GLU A 13 21.19 3.37 0.15
N PRO A 14 20.78 4.47 -0.51
CA PRO A 14 19.37 4.82 -0.63
C PRO A 14 18.62 3.76 -1.43
N THR A 15 17.50 3.29 -0.89
CA THR A 15 16.64 2.29 -1.54
C THR A 15 15.61 2.99 -2.42
N LYS A 16 15.54 2.58 -3.71
CA LYS A 16 14.47 2.94 -4.66
C LYS A 16 14.06 4.43 -4.63
N GLY A 17 15.04 5.34 -4.64
CA GLY A 17 14.81 6.78 -4.80
C GLY A 17 14.50 7.57 -3.52
N THR A 18 14.65 6.98 -2.33
CA THR A 18 14.54 7.70 -1.04
C THR A 18 15.69 7.29 -0.10
N SER A 19 16.17 8.20 0.74
CA SER A 19 17.17 7.86 1.77
C SER A 19 16.52 7.16 2.97
N PHE A 20 17.28 6.39 3.74
CA PHE A 20 16.76 5.74 4.96
C PHE A 20 16.15 6.74 5.94
N VAL A 21 16.78 7.91 6.11
CA VAL A 21 16.26 8.99 6.98
C VAL A 21 14.92 9.52 6.46
N GLN A 22 14.81 9.74 5.15
CA GLN A 22 13.55 10.18 4.53
C GLN A 22 12.46 9.13 4.65
N HIS A 23 12.80 7.86 4.41
CA HIS A 23 11.89 6.73 4.60
C HIS A 23 11.36 6.68 6.03
N LEU A 24 12.24 6.80 7.03
CA LEU A 24 11.88 6.76 8.44
C LEU A 24 10.99 7.95 8.84
N PHE A 25 11.32 9.16 8.37
CA PHE A 25 10.49 10.34 8.58
C PHE A 25 9.09 10.14 7.99
N VAL A 26 9.00 9.69 6.74
CA VAL A 26 7.72 9.44 6.06
C VAL A 26 6.92 8.37 6.81
N ALA A 27 7.55 7.29 7.27
CA ALA A 27 6.87 6.24 8.02
C ALA A 27 6.25 6.78 9.32
N PHE A 28 7.00 7.54 10.12
CA PHE A 28 6.48 8.14 11.35
C PHE A 28 5.39 9.19 11.09
N TRP A 29 5.57 10.00 10.05
CA TRP A 29 4.56 10.99 9.66
C TRP A 29 3.26 10.31 9.21
N GLN A 30 3.34 9.29 8.34
CA GLN A 30 2.19 8.49 7.88
C GLN A 30 1.47 7.82 9.05
N GLN A 31 2.20 7.22 9.99
CA GLN A 31 1.62 6.64 11.21
C GLN A 31 0.85 7.70 12.01
N SER A 32 1.42 8.90 12.14
CA SER A 32 0.80 10.00 12.87
C SER A 32 -0.49 10.46 12.19
N GLN A 33 -0.50 10.59 10.85
CA GLN A 33 -1.70 10.91 10.09
C GLN A 33 -2.76 9.82 10.23
N PHE A 34 -2.37 8.55 10.10
CA PHE A 34 -3.29 7.41 10.28
C PHE A 34 -3.96 7.44 11.66
N LYS A 35 -3.19 7.71 12.72
CA LYS A 35 -3.73 7.81 14.08
C LYS A 35 -4.76 8.93 14.17
N ILE A 36 -4.47 10.12 13.62
CA ILE A 36 -5.39 11.26 13.62
C ILE A 36 -6.69 10.93 12.87
N CYS A 37 -6.59 10.36 11.67
CA CYS A 37 -7.77 9.97 10.89
C CYS A 37 -8.60 8.92 11.60
N LYS A 38 -7.95 7.96 12.28
CA LYS A 38 -8.64 6.90 13.01
C LYS A 38 -9.32 7.42 14.29
N THR A 39 -8.72 8.39 14.99
CA THR A 39 -9.30 8.94 16.23
C THR A 39 -10.41 9.95 15.99
N ASN A 40 -10.45 10.55 14.80
CA ASN A 40 -11.42 11.60 14.44
C ASN A 40 -12.44 11.10 13.41
N LEU A 41 -12.71 9.78 13.37
CA LEU A 41 -13.62 9.20 12.41
C LEU A 41 -15.06 9.50 12.80
N GLU A 42 -15.87 10.04 11.89
CA GLU A 42 -17.29 10.27 12.12
C GLU A 42 -18.16 9.05 11.76
N GLU A 43 -19.42 9.06 12.18
CA GLU A 43 -20.37 8.02 11.83
C GLU A 43 -20.55 7.93 10.30
N ASN A 44 -20.46 6.71 9.75
CA ASN A 44 -20.48 6.42 8.30
C ASN A 44 -19.21 6.81 7.53
N GLU A 45 -18.13 7.21 8.21
CA GLU A 45 -16.82 7.36 7.59
C GLU A 45 -15.98 6.09 7.71
N LEU A 46 -14.96 5.99 6.85
CA LEU A 46 -13.96 4.94 6.92
C LEU A 46 -12.56 5.48 6.61
N VAL A 47 -11.55 4.89 7.22
CA VAL A 47 -10.14 5.17 6.94
C VAL A 47 -9.59 4.08 6.04
N MET A 48 -9.04 4.48 4.89
CA MET A 48 -8.37 3.56 3.96
C MET A 48 -6.86 3.70 4.07
N VAL A 49 -6.19 2.59 4.34
CA VAL A 49 -4.72 2.47 4.26
C VAL A 49 -4.39 1.71 2.98
N LYS A 50 -3.79 2.42 2.03
CA LYS A 50 -3.32 1.86 0.76
C LYS A 50 -1.82 1.61 0.88
N ASP A 51 -1.41 0.36 0.71
CA ASP A 51 0.01 0.03 0.57
C ASP A 51 0.48 0.26 -0.87
N PHE A 52 1.79 0.33 -1.09
CA PHE A 52 2.38 0.51 -2.41
C PHE A 52 1.82 -0.53 -3.39
N GLY A 53 1.36 -0.05 -4.55
CA GLY A 53 0.87 -0.91 -5.61
C GLY A 53 1.99 -1.74 -6.20
N GLU A 54 1.83 -3.05 -6.24
CA GLU A 54 2.78 -3.92 -6.90
C GLU A 54 2.37 -4.10 -8.36
N ASN A 55 3.28 -3.72 -9.26
CA ASN A 55 3.13 -3.96 -10.69
C ASN A 55 3.46 -5.41 -11.02
N ARG A 56 2.48 -6.17 -11.51
CA ARG A 56 2.66 -7.54 -11.98
C ARG A 56 2.53 -7.58 -13.50
N LYS A 57 3.47 -8.26 -14.17
CA LYS A 57 3.35 -8.57 -15.60
C LYS A 57 2.24 -9.59 -15.79
N ALA A 58 1.31 -9.32 -16.70
CA ALA A 58 0.25 -10.26 -17.03
C ALA A 58 0.78 -11.27 -18.07
N ALA A 59 1.52 -12.28 -17.61
CA ALA A 59 2.21 -13.21 -18.52
C ALA A 59 1.30 -14.28 -19.13
N TYR A 60 0.14 -14.57 -18.51
CA TYR A 60 -0.79 -15.60 -18.98
C TYR A 60 -2.23 -15.09 -18.94
N ALA A 61 -2.82 -14.90 -20.11
CA ALA A 61 -4.25 -14.69 -20.27
C ALA A 61 -4.81 -15.89 -21.06
N GLU A 62 -5.30 -16.91 -20.36
CA GLU A 62 -5.82 -18.15 -20.97
C GLU A 62 -7.22 -18.01 -21.60
N GLU A 63 -7.54 -16.88 -22.24
CA GLU A 63 -8.79 -16.77 -23.01
C GLU A 63 -8.60 -16.08 -24.34
N VAL A 64 -9.26 -16.60 -25.37
CA VAL A 64 -9.29 -16.07 -26.75
C VAL A 64 -9.78 -14.60 -26.80
N LYS A 65 -10.49 -14.12 -25.77
CA LYS A 65 -10.92 -12.72 -25.63
C LYS A 65 -9.83 -11.76 -25.11
N SER A 66 -8.74 -12.29 -24.54
CA SER A 66 -7.64 -11.49 -23.99
C SER A 66 -6.84 -10.75 -25.05
N ALA A 67 -6.80 -11.27 -26.28
CA ALA A 67 -6.15 -10.61 -27.42
C ALA A 67 -6.79 -9.24 -27.75
N HIS A 68 -8.06 -9.04 -27.40
CA HIS A 68 -8.78 -7.78 -27.67
C HIS A 68 -8.63 -6.74 -26.54
N PHE A 69 -8.24 -7.19 -25.33
CA PHE A 69 -8.03 -6.38 -24.12
C PHE A 69 -6.59 -6.48 -23.59
N GLY A 70 -5.63 -6.83 -24.45
CA GLY A 70 -4.27 -7.21 -24.09
C GLY A 70 -3.51 -6.13 -23.34
N LYS A 71 -3.66 -6.09 -22.01
CA LYS A 71 -2.89 -5.23 -21.12
C LYS A 71 -1.68 -6.00 -20.64
N SER A 72 -0.51 -5.43 -20.87
CA SER A 72 0.80 -6.02 -20.55
C SER A 72 1.08 -6.07 -19.04
N GLN A 73 0.40 -5.21 -18.27
CA GLN A 73 0.69 -4.96 -16.87
C GLN A 73 -0.59 -4.70 -16.04
N ILE A 74 -0.62 -5.29 -14.84
CA ILE A 74 -1.66 -5.08 -13.83
C ILE A 74 -0.99 -4.50 -12.59
N THR A 75 -1.51 -3.39 -12.08
CA THR A 75 -1.08 -2.85 -10.79
C THR A 75 -2.06 -3.30 -9.73
N VAL A 76 -1.57 -4.07 -8.76
CA VAL A 76 -2.36 -4.56 -7.64
C VAL A 76 -2.16 -3.61 -6.46
N HIS A 77 -3.25 -2.98 -6.01
CA HIS A 77 -3.25 -2.09 -4.84
C HIS A 77 -4.00 -2.75 -3.69
N PRO A 78 -3.31 -3.37 -2.72
CA PRO A 78 -3.97 -3.81 -1.49
C PRO A 78 -4.41 -2.60 -0.67
N VAL A 79 -5.66 -2.61 -0.22
CA VAL A 79 -6.24 -1.56 0.61
C VAL A 79 -6.88 -2.18 1.83
N VAL A 80 -6.51 -1.68 3.01
CA VAL A 80 -7.11 -2.05 4.29
C VAL A 80 -8.02 -0.91 4.74
N CYS A 81 -9.28 -1.22 5.01
CA CYS A 81 -10.27 -0.25 5.47
C CYS A 81 -10.61 -0.49 6.93
N PHE A 82 -10.64 0.60 7.69
CA PHE A 82 -11.08 0.66 9.07
C PHE A 82 -12.37 1.48 9.14
N TYR A 83 -13.38 0.98 9.84
CA TYR A 83 -14.64 1.68 10.07
C TYR A 83 -15.18 1.31 11.44
N ASP A 84 -15.96 2.21 12.02
CA ASP A 84 -16.57 2.02 13.33
C ASP A 84 -17.88 1.23 13.18
N ILE A 85 -18.02 0.18 13.98
CA ILE A 85 -19.28 -0.58 14.08
C ILE A 85 -20.13 -0.06 15.24
N CYS A 86 -19.48 0.37 16.33
CA CYS A 86 -20.07 1.00 17.49
C CYS A 86 -18.94 1.68 18.30
N HIS A 87 -19.28 2.62 19.19
CA HIS A 87 -18.37 3.56 19.90
C HIS A 87 -17.07 3.01 20.53
N ASP A 88 -16.88 1.69 20.61
CA ASP A 88 -15.67 1.02 21.14
C ASP A 88 -15.14 -0.16 20.29
N HIS A 89 -15.77 -0.48 19.14
CA HIS A 89 -15.35 -1.59 18.27
C HIS A 89 -15.02 -1.12 16.86
N HIS A 90 -13.74 -1.24 16.50
CA HIS A 90 -13.25 -1.03 15.14
C HIS A 90 -13.28 -2.35 14.36
N ALA A 91 -13.92 -2.35 13.20
CA ALA A 91 -13.81 -3.46 12.26
C ALA A 91 -12.78 -3.17 11.17
N VAL A 92 -12.17 -4.24 10.67
CA VAL A 92 -11.18 -4.20 9.61
C VAL A 92 -11.68 -5.03 8.44
N LYS A 93 -11.74 -4.42 7.26
CA LYS A 93 -12.01 -5.13 6.01
C LYS A 93 -10.89 -4.86 5.03
N SER A 94 -10.33 -5.91 4.46
CA SER A 94 -9.29 -5.83 3.43
C SER A 94 -9.87 -6.16 2.07
N PHE A 95 -9.51 -5.39 1.04
CA PHE A 95 -9.81 -5.72 -0.34
C PHE A 95 -8.68 -5.28 -1.27
N THR A 96 -8.61 -5.95 -2.42
CA THR A 96 -7.58 -5.70 -3.42
C THR A 96 -8.18 -4.93 -4.59
N ILE A 97 -7.67 -3.72 -4.85
CA ILE A 97 -8.03 -2.96 -6.04
C ILE A 97 -7.08 -3.34 -7.17
N LEU A 98 -7.64 -3.81 -8.29
CA LEU A 98 -6.89 -4.07 -9.51
C LEU A 98 -6.97 -2.84 -10.42
N ALA A 99 -5.86 -2.11 -10.55
CA ALA A 99 -5.72 -1.04 -11.52
C ALA A 99 -5.06 -1.61 -12.80
N LEU A 100 -5.81 -1.56 -13.90
CA LEU A 100 -5.38 -2.09 -15.19
C LEU A 100 -4.79 -0.97 -16.05
N ASN A 101 -3.47 -0.86 -16.10
CA ASN A 101 -2.79 0.16 -16.90
C ASN A 101 -2.69 -0.24 -18.37
N LEU A 102 -3.02 0.70 -19.27
CA LEU A 102 -2.87 0.61 -20.73
C LEU A 102 -1.53 1.23 -21.11
N LEU A 103 -0.46 0.44 -21.17
CA LEU A 103 0.75 0.78 -21.91
C LEU A 103 1.20 -0.43 -22.74
#